data_AF-A0AAU1MZZ1-F1
#
_entry.id   AF-A0AAU1MZZ1-F1
#
_cell.length_a   1.000
_cell.length_b   1.000
_cell.length_c   1.000
_cell.angle_alpha   90.00
_cell.angle_beta   90.00
_cell.angle_gamma   90.00
#
_symmetry.space_group_name_H-M   'P 1'
#
loop_
_entity.id
_entity.type
_entity.pdbx_description
1 polymer ?
#
loop_
_entity_poly.entity_id
_entity_poly.type
_entity_poly.pdbx_seq_one_letter_code
_entity_poly.pdbx_strand_id
1 'polypeptide(L)'
;MRLMPDDPFPEIGHPFTTDVSADGRWIAVSCYATGRGDHGRILVYRTSDLALWDQILLDQSIEGLAFHPALPVLAIGTEEGNEFEIRGGLHLYEPETRRRTDVAVAGAGVSALRWRDARRLEVSFATLVIDFEDLGRVTYTRSVAECDDWQAITADLLATLVSWPQVPVELDWNRVKGPDIDQPQRYLACIAAEKGRAWTRRPAAAVVQSLRDGRVLTAAQNGPLLECWSPDGTLRWSVPVPDDSWERNGCRLYVAPDEESAWITVLVGDSSDRRTRLRQFGLTDGVQLAELRLDFPVVIAARTDGAWVARDSRELFPGPRWPPNESVVLTPSGRQLATLALGESDSSYDFPVRRSPHLLFLYGVGDGAGDQDVSPELLEKWVVQADPNGIEPLFPLAWDGSLGPYLRGGPAVYVDDDAGQGIVHTCTARDGTHLVRRAYADGEVAWAHRFDARVTGVDVHSGLIYAVTGAEACELLTLRAAEGTVVRRRTLALGGHIYTPTCLSAGPDGELVIGTVEGRLIRTRAD
;
A
#
# COMPACT_ATOMS: atom_id res chain seq x y z
N MET A 1 14.51 1.52 -15.90
CA MET A 1 13.30 1.92 -15.14
C MET A 1 13.32 3.43 -14.98
N ARG A 2 12.16 4.07 -14.91
CA ARG A 2 11.99 5.51 -14.68
C ARG A 2 10.89 5.72 -13.66
N LEU A 3 11.08 6.69 -12.77
CA LEU A 3 10.08 7.07 -11.77
C LEU A 3 9.23 8.23 -12.26
N MET A 4 7.94 8.24 -11.88
CA MET A 4 7.00 9.32 -12.16
C MET A 4 6.08 9.59 -10.96
N PRO A 5 5.79 10.87 -10.65
CA PRO A 5 6.52 12.05 -11.12
C PRO A 5 7.97 12.05 -10.62
N ASP A 6 8.85 12.78 -11.33
CA ASP A 6 10.25 13.03 -10.92
C ASP A 6 10.33 14.23 -9.95
N ASP A 7 9.58 14.11 -8.87
CA ASP A 7 9.55 15.09 -7.77
C ASP A 7 10.68 14.78 -6.76
N PRO A 8 11.13 15.75 -5.95
CA PRO A 8 12.07 15.45 -4.87
C PRO A 8 11.44 14.50 -3.85
N PHE A 9 12.28 13.89 -3.02
CA PHE A 9 11.86 12.95 -1.99
C PHE A 9 10.90 11.84 -2.48
N PRO A 10 11.23 11.14 -3.58
CA PRO A 10 10.34 10.13 -4.11
C PRO A 10 10.07 8.96 -3.15
N GLU A 11 10.94 8.75 -2.17
CA GLU A 11 10.98 7.61 -1.25
C GLU A 11 10.13 7.80 0.02
N ILE A 12 9.68 9.03 0.33
CA ILE A 12 9.04 9.31 1.61
C ILE A 12 7.72 8.54 1.79
N GLY A 13 6.84 8.53 0.79
CA GLY A 13 5.47 8.04 0.96
C GLY A 13 4.70 8.88 2.00
N HIS A 14 4.58 8.37 3.24
CA HIS A 14 3.89 9.05 4.34
C HIS A 14 4.87 9.59 5.40
N PRO A 15 5.29 10.87 5.32
CA PRO A 15 6.15 11.45 6.36
C PRO A 15 5.36 11.60 7.67
N PHE A 16 6.04 11.37 8.79
CA PHE A 16 5.48 11.49 10.14
C PHE A 16 6.15 12.61 10.93
N THR A 17 7.48 12.63 10.98
CA THR A 17 8.27 13.72 11.56
C THR A 17 9.44 14.08 10.66
N THR A 18 9.91 15.33 10.76
CA THR A 18 11.07 15.81 10.01
C THR A 18 11.91 16.70 10.91
N ASP A 19 13.22 16.70 10.70
CA ASP A 19 14.14 17.64 11.35
C ASP A 19 15.33 17.97 10.43
N VAL A 20 15.99 19.09 10.68
CA VAL A 20 17.13 19.57 9.90
C VAL A 20 18.34 19.84 10.79
N SER A 21 19.51 19.40 10.34
CA SER A 21 20.73 19.62 11.09
C SER A 21 21.04 21.11 11.24
N ALA A 22 21.66 21.49 12.35
CA ALA A 22 21.94 22.91 12.65
C ALA A 22 22.86 23.59 11.61
N ASP A 23 23.69 22.82 10.92
CA ASP A 23 24.53 23.29 9.80
C ASP A 23 23.76 23.41 8.47
N GLY A 24 22.49 23.04 8.46
CA GLY A 24 21.61 23.07 7.30
C GLY A 24 22.02 22.12 6.18
N ARG A 25 22.84 21.09 6.44
CA ARG A 25 23.31 20.11 5.43
C ARG A 25 22.39 18.90 5.26
N TRP A 26 21.65 18.53 6.30
CA TRP A 26 20.90 17.28 6.36
C TRP A 26 19.45 17.50 6.73
N ILE A 27 18.55 16.75 6.07
CA ILE A 27 17.15 16.61 6.46
C ILE A 27 16.95 15.16 6.85
N ALA A 28 16.36 14.90 8.01
CA ALA A 28 15.93 13.57 8.41
C ALA A 28 14.40 13.53 8.43
N VAL A 29 13.81 12.49 7.84
CA VAL A 29 12.37 12.31 7.79
C VAL A 29 12.03 10.90 8.28
N SER A 30 11.22 10.78 9.32
CA SER A 30 10.58 9.51 9.65
C SER A 30 9.37 9.32 8.76
N CYS A 31 9.17 8.11 8.27
CA CYS A 31 8.02 7.77 7.46
C CYS A 31 7.63 6.31 7.63
N TYR A 32 6.37 6.01 7.30
CA TYR A 32 5.86 4.65 7.21
C TYR A 32 5.73 4.26 5.74
N ALA A 33 6.15 3.04 5.41
CA ALA A 33 5.71 2.38 4.19
C ALA A 33 4.35 1.76 4.48
N THR A 34 3.27 2.22 3.85
CA THR A 34 1.94 1.60 4.04
C THR A 34 1.96 0.14 3.55
N GLY A 35 2.00 -0.84 4.46
CA GLY A 35 2.08 -2.28 4.14
C GLY A 35 2.19 -3.14 5.39
N ARG A 36 1.86 -4.45 5.30
CA ARG A 36 1.90 -5.33 6.48
C ARG A 36 3.36 -5.50 6.93
N GLY A 37 3.66 -5.06 8.16
CA GLY A 37 5.02 -4.95 8.70
C GLY A 37 5.53 -3.51 8.71
N ASP A 38 4.71 -2.58 9.24
CA ASP A 38 4.94 -1.12 9.35
C ASP A 38 6.20 -0.78 10.18
N HIS A 39 7.37 -1.14 9.65
CA HIS A 39 8.64 -0.75 10.21
C HIS A 39 8.88 0.72 9.91
N GLY A 40 9.16 1.50 10.96
CA GLY A 40 9.55 2.88 10.79
C GLY A 40 10.85 2.96 9.98
N ARG A 41 10.87 3.80 8.96
CA ARG A 41 12.11 4.11 8.22
C ARG A 41 12.46 5.59 8.35
N ILE A 42 13.74 5.87 8.44
CA ILE A 42 14.27 7.23 8.43
C ILE A 42 15.00 7.43 7.13
N LEU A 43 14.62 8.49 6.42
CA LEU A 43 15.24 8.89 5.17
C LEU A 43 16.04 10.16 5.44
N VAL A 44 17.33 10.11 5.15
CA VAL A 44 18.24 11.23 5.34
C VAL A 44 18.57 11.79 3.96
N TYR A 45 18.36 13.09 3.77
CA TYR A 45 18.58 13.79 2.50
C TYR A 45 19.66 14.86 2.66
N ARG A 46 20.39 15.10 1.56
CA ARG A 46 21.22 16.30 1.46
C ARG A 46 20.34 17.50 1.12
N THR A 47 20.43 18.57 1.90
CA THR A 47 19.68 19.81 1.63
C THR A 47 20.11 20.50 0.33
N SER A 48 21.33 20.26 -0.14
CA SER A 48 21.89 20.92 -1.32
C SER A 48 21.16 20.57 -2.61
N ASP A 49 20.78 19.30 -2.78
CA ASP A 49 20.18 18.75 -4.01
C ASP A 49 18.93 17.90 -3.75
N LEU A 50 18.53 17.73 -2.48
CA LEU A 50 17.39 16.93 -2.02
C LEU A 50 17.51 15.44 -2.38
N ALA A 51 18.72 14.98 -2.71
CA ALA A 51 18.97 13.59 -3.02
C ALA A 51 18.99 12.76 -1.72
N LEU A 52 18.43 11.55 -1.79
CA LEU A 52 18.54 10.58 -0.71
C LEU A 52 20.02 10.30 -0.45
N TRP A 53 20.43 10.50 0.80
CA TRP A 53 21.78 10.21 1.27
C TRP A 53 21.85 8.82 1.88
N ASP A 54 20.92 8.51 2.78
CA ASP A 54 20.90 7.24 3.49
C ASP A 54 19.49 6.88 3.94
N GLN A 55 19.29 5.58 4.19
CA GLN A 55 18.05 5.02 4.69
C GLN A 55 18.33 4.15 5.90
N ILE A 56 17.71 4.47 7.03
CA ILE A 56 17.83 3.71 8.26
C ILE A 56 16.53 2.92 8.44
N LEU A 57 16.67 1.60 8.47
CA LEU A 57 15.59 0.68 8.78
C LEU A 57 15.66 0.30 10.27
N LEU A 58 14.54 0.44 10.97
CA LEU A 58 14.36 0.03 12.35
C LEU A 58 13.14 -0.89 12.42
N ASP A 59 13.21 -1.93 13.25
CA ASP A 59 12.15 -2.91 13.42
C ASP A 59 10.97 -2.39 14.25
N GLN A 60 11.14 -1.25 14.93
CA GLN A 60 10.18 -0.60 15.82
C GLN A 60 9.57 0.68 15.19
N SER A 61 8.46 1.19 15.75
CA SER A 61 7.90 2.48 15.35
C SER A 61 8.85 3.61 15.77
N ILE A 62 8.94 4.67 14.94
CA ILE A 62 9.75 5.84 15.23
C ILE A 62 8.85 6.90 15.87
N GLU A 63 9.11 7.21 17.13
CA GLU A 63 8.31 8.18 17.89
C GLU A 63 8.98 9.55 18.00
N GLY A 64 10.32 9.60 17.90
CA GLY A 64 11.08 10.84 18.04
C GLY A 64 12.23 10.96 17.05
N LEU A 65 12.42 12.16 16.51
CA LEU A 65 13.60 12.57 15.74
C LEU A 65 14.06 13.95 16.21
N ALA A 66 15.35 14.11 16.51
CA ALA A 66 15.91 15.39 16.91
C ALA A 66 17.41 15.50 16.56
N PHE A 67 17.78 16.41 15.65
CA PHE A 67 19.15 16.79 15.39
C PHE A 67 19.72 17.60 16.56
N HIS A 68 20.97 17.30 16.88
CA HIS A 68 21.74 18.03 17.86
C HIS A 68 21.90 19.51 17.43
N PRO A 69 21.78 20.48 18.35
CA PRO A 69 21.72 21.91 18.01
C PRO A 69 23.02 22.50 17.44
N ALA A 70 24.12 21.75 17.46
CA ALA A 70 25.43 22.20 16.96
C ALA A 70 26.23 21.14 16.21
N LEU A 71 25.79 19.88 16.20
CA LEU A 71 26.55 18.75 15.64
C LEU A 71 25.64 18.03 14.63
N PRO A 72 26.19 17.41 13.58
CA PRO A 72 25.43 16.58 12.65
C PRO A 72 25.12 15.21 13.27
N VAL A 73 24.51 15.18 14.45
CA VAL A 73 24.08 13.96 15.15
C VAL A 73 22.57 13.98 15.30
N LEU A 74 21.91 12.95 14.82
CA LEU A 74 20.47 12.74 14.92
C LEU A 74 20.17 11.78 16.06
N ALA A 75 19.36 12.19 17.03
CA ALA A 75 18.76 11.29 18.00
C ALA A 75 17.43 10.75 17.48
N ILE A 76 17.22 9.45 17.67
CA ILE A 76 16.07 8.69 17.17
C ILE A 76 15.50 7.89 18.34
N GLY A 77 14.22 8.07 18.62
CA GLY A 77 13.49 7.32 19.65
C GLY A 77 12.55 6.34 18.99
N THR A 78 12.57 5.09 19.45
CA THR A 78 11.66 4.05 18.98
C THR A 78 10.82 3.49 20.10
N GLU A 79 9.61 3.06 19.74
CA GLU A 79 8.66 2.39 20.62
C GLU A 79 7.89 1.34 19.81
N GLU A 80 7.59 0.22 20.44
CA GLU A 80 6.69 -0.79 19.93
C GLU A 80 6.12 -1.55 21.12
N GLY A 81 4.86 -1.93 21.06
CA GLY A 81 4.26 -2.67 22.15
C GLY A 81 2.80 -3.00 21.93
N ASN A 82 2.26 -3.75 22.88
CA ASN A 82 0.85 -4.06 23.02
C ASN A 82 0.46 -3.89 24.51
N GLU A 83 -0.73 -4.35 24.89
CA GLU A 83 -1.22 -4.24 26.25
C GLU A 83 -0.42 -5.06 27.30
N PHE A 84 0.50 -5.93 26.87
CA PHE A 84 1.30 -6.82 27.74
C PHE A 84 2.79 -6.46 27.80
N GLU A 85 3.35 -5.91 26.72
CA GLU A 85 4.77 -5.58 26.62
C GLU A 85 4.98 -4.27 25.86
N ILE A 86 5.96 -3.48 26.31
CA ILE A 86 6.48 -2.34 25.58
C ILE A 86 8.01 -2.44 25.49
N ARG A 87 8.53 -2.16 24.30
CA ARG A 87 9.95 -2.18 23.96
C ARG A 87 10.29 -0.96 23.11
N GLY A 88 11.55 -0.56 23.14
CA GLY A 88 12.02 0.58 22.37
C GLY A 88 13.51 0.76 22.48
N GLY A 89 14.00 1.83 21.87
CA GLY A 89 15.41 2.12 21.79
C GLY A 89 15.69 3.60 21.59
N LEU A 90 16.92 3.97 21.97
CA LEU A 90 17.50 5.25 21.61
C LEU A 90 18.64 4.98 20.63
N HIS A 91 18.60 5.65 19.50
CA HIS A 91 19.63 5.55 18.47
C HIS A 91 20.22 6.91 18.19
N LEU A 92 21.54 6.96 18.01
CA LEU A 92 22.26 8.14 17.57
C LEU A 92 22.86 7.85 16.20
N TYR A 93 22.62 8.75 15.24
CA TYR A 93 23.07 8.59 13.87
C TYR A 93 23.83 9.83 13.38
N GLU A 94 24.99 9.63 12.79
CA GLU A 94 25.81 10.67 12.19
C GLU A 94 25.79 10.53 10.66
N PRO A 95 25.11 11.43 9.91
CA PRO A 95 24.97 11.29 8.47
C PRO A 95 26.28 11.24 7.70
N GLU A 96 27.26 12.05 8.09
CA GLU A 96 28.52 12.19 7.33
C GLU A 96 29.35 10.90 7.33
N THR A 97 29.39 10.20 8.47
CA THR A 97 30.10 8.92 8.62
C THR A 97 29.20 7.70 8.45
N ARG A 98 27.87 7.91 8.38
CA ARG A 98 26.82 6.88 8.46
C ARG A 98 26.95 5.97 9.68
N ARG A 99 27.56 6.48 10.75
CA ARG A 99 27.72 5.73 11.99
C ARG A 99 26.42 5.79 12.78
N ARG A 100 25.97 4.62 13.23
CA ARG A 100 24.82 4.45 14.11
C ARG A 100 25.28 3.83 15.43
N THR A 101 24.75 4.34 16.54
CA THR A 101 24.93 3.77 17.88
C THR A 101 23.57 3.54 18.49
N ASP A 102 23.29 2.30 18.86
CA ASP A 102 21.97 1.83 19.25
C ASP A 102 22.00 1.41 20.73
N VAL A 103 20.94 1.72 21.47
CA VAL A 103 20.68 1.11 22.77
C VAL A 103 19.21 0.71 22.89
N ALA A 104 18.96 -0.54 23.27
CA ALA A 104 17.63 -0.99 23.64
C ALA A 104 17.30 -0.57 25.08
N VAL A 105 16.07 -0.15 25.33
CA VAL A 105 15.61 0.22 26.68
C VAL A 105 14.73 -0.90 27.21
N ALA A 106 15.17 -1.53 28.30
CA ALA A 106 14.46 -2.68 28.86
C ALA A 106 13.10 -2.26 29.45
N GLY A 107 12.01 -2.86 28.94
CA GLY A 107 10.66 -2.65 29.45
C GLY A 107 10.08 -1.25 29.22
N ALA A 108 10.66 -0.46 28.31
CA ALA A 108 10.19 0.87 27.98
C ALA A 108 10.35 1.21 26.49
N GLY A 109 9.43 2.02 25.98
CA GLY A 109 9.55 2.73 24.70
C GLY A 109 10.23 4.08 24.85
N VAL A 110 10.86 4.61 23.80
CA VAL A 110 11.36 6.00 23.76
C VAL A 110 10.41 6.85 22.92
N SER A 111 9.42 7.44 23.59
CA SER A 111 8.29 8.13 22.94
C SER A 111 8.59 9.57 22.51
N ALA A 112 9.65 10.18 23.05
CA ALA A 112 10.03 11.54 22.68
C ALA A 112 11.47 11.91 22.98
N LEU A 113 11.99 12.86 22.19
CA LEU A 113 13.34 13.39 22.29
C LEU A 113 13.35 14.91 22.18
N ARG A 114 14.17 15.56 23.01
CA ARG A 114 14.41 17.00 22.90
C ARG A 114 15.81 17.38 23.36
N TRP A 115 16.59 17.99 22.49
CA TRP A 115 17.82 18.66 22.90
C TRP A 115 17.49 19.90 23.74
N ARG A 116 17.98 19.95 24.98
CA ARG A 116 17.87 21.15 25.84
C ARG A 116 18.96 22.16 25.51
N ASP A 117 20.14 21.66 25.18
CA ASP A 117 21.33 22.40 24.77
C ASP A 117 22.32 21.44 24.09
N ALA A 118 23.54 21.90 23.79
CA ALA A 118 24.58 21.12 23.13
C ALA A 118 25.19 19.98 23.98
N ARG A 119 24.76 19.80 25.24
CA ARG A 119 25.23 18.73 26.12
C ARG A 119 24.11 17.86 26.65
N ARG A 120 22.87 18.36 26.66
CA ARG A 120 21.75 17.71 27.33
C ARG A 120 20.64 17.27 26.38
N LEU A 121 20.37 15.97 26.38
CA LEU A 121 19.25 15.34 25.69
C LEU A 121 18.18 14.95 26.71
N GLU A 122 16.99 15.52 26.58
CA GLU A 122 15.80 15.06 27.29
C GLU A 122 15.18 13.88 26.54
N VAL A 123 14.91 12.80 27.28
CA VAL A 123 14.33 11.56 26.76
C VAL A 123 13.09 11.25 27.59
N SER A 124 11.95 11.04 26.92
CA SER A 124 10.74 10.54 27.58
C SER A 124 10.52 9.08 27.22
N PHE A 125 10.16 8.31 28.24
CA PHE A 125 9.95 6.87 28.15
C PHE A 125 8.49 6.52 28.39
N ALA A 126 7.97 5.56 27.62
CA ALA A 126 6.68 4.93 27.86
C ALA A 126 6.90 3.59 28.57
N THR A 127 6.17 3.36 29.66
CA THR A 127 6.20 2.09 30.41
C THR A 127 4.78 1.61 30.71
N LEU A 128 4.56 0.30 30.61
CA LEU A 128 3.28 -0.30 30.97
C LEU A 128 3.12 -0.37 32.49
N VAL A 129 1.92 -0.03 32.97
CA VAL A 129 1.50 -0.30 34.33
C VAL A 129 1.16 -1.78 34.43
N ILE A 130 1.97 -2.52 35.20
CA ILE A 130 1.73 -3.93 35.53
C ILE A 130 0.92 -3.99 36.82
N ASP A 131 -0.31 -3.47 36.79
CA ASP A 131 -1.28 -3.61 37.87
C ASP A 131 -2.52 -4.31 37.32
N PHE A 132 -3.03 -5.33 38.04
CA PHE A 132 -4.18 -6.13 37.62
C PHE A 132 -5.45 -5.29 37.45
N GLU A 133 -5.56 -4.13 38.12
CA GLU A 133 -6.71 -3.23 38.00
C GLU A 133 -6.62 -2.27 36.80
N ASP A 134 -5.42 -2.06 36.23
CA ASP A 134 -5.10 -1.03 35.22
C ASP A 134 -4.25 -1.62 34.05
N LEU A 135 -4.38 -2.92 33.77
CA LEU A 135 -3.63 -3.63 32.72
C LEU A 135 -3.74 -2.93 31.37
N GLY A 136 -2.58 -2.66 30.75
CA GLY A 136 -2.48 -1.99 29.45
C GLY A 136 -2.40 -0.46 29.51
N ARG A 137 -2.47 0.15 30.71
CA ARG A 137 -2.24 1.60 30.85
C ARG A 137 -0.77 1.95 30.64
N VAL A 138 -0.50 2.92 29.76
CA VAL A 138 0.84 3.48 29.57
C VAL A 138 1.07 4.65 30.53
N THR A 139 2.22 4.67 31.18
CA THR A 139 2.74 5.79 31.99
C THR A 139 4.01 6.33 31.37
N TYR A 140 4.30 7.60 31.66
CA TYR A 140 5.45 8.26 31.08
C TYR A 140 6.40 8.77 32.14
N THR A 141 7.68 8.56 31.90
CA THR A 141 8.74 9.14 32.69
C THR A 141 9.67 9.95 31.81
N ARG A 142 10.51 10.78 32.43
CA ARG A 142 11.47 11.62 31.73
C ARG A 142 12.82 11.55 32.40
N SER A 143 13.87 11.50 31.59
CA SER A 143 15.25 11.67 32.02
C SER A 143 15.98 12.70 31.16
N VAL A 144 17.10 13.22 31.66
CA VAL A 144 17.95 14.16 30.94
C VAL A 144 19.36 13.61 30.94
N ALA A 145 19.78 13.07 29.82
CA ALA A 145 21.14 12.60 29.60
C ALA A 145 22.07 13.79 29.34
N GLU A 146 23.23 13.83 30.02
CA GLU A 146 24.27 14.84 29.78
C GLU A 146 25.54 14.17 29.24
N CYS A 147 26.05 14.66 28.12
CA CYS A 147 27.29 14.19 27.49
C CYS A 147 28.08 15.37 26.93
N ASP A 148 29.41 15.31 27.02
CA ASP A 148 30.30 16.35 26.51
C ASP A 148 30.55 16.23 25.02
N ASP A 149 30.52 15.01 24.50
CA ASP A 149 30.76 14.71 23.09
C ASP A 149 29.79 13.62 22.61
N TRP A 150 28.69 14.09 22.03
CA TRP A 150 27.67 13.23 21.44
C TRP A 150 28.12 12.49 20.17
N GLN A 151 29.23 12.90 19.55
CA GLN A 151 29.82 12.14 18.44
C GLN A 151 30.69 10.99 18.97
N ALA A 152 31.38 11.13 20.10
CA ALA A 152 32.25 10.06 20.61
C ALA A 152 31.52 8.97 21.43
N ILE A 153 30.20 9.08 21.58
CA ILE A 153 29.41 8.18 22.43
C ILE A 153 29.46 6.72 21.94
N THR A 154 29.61 5.80 22.90
CA THR A 154 29.53 4.35 22.68
C THR A 154 28.20 3.80 23.15
N ALA A 155 27.84 2.58 22.73
CA ALA A 155 26.62 1.92 23.18
C ALA A 155 26.57 1.76 24.73
N ASP A 156 27.70 1.42 25.37
CA ASP A 156 27.79 1.29 26.83
C ASP A 156 27.53 2.62 27.56
N LEU A 157 28.06 3.72 27.01
CA LEU A 157 27.83 5.05 27.56
C LEU A 157 26.36 5.45 27.38
N LEU A 158 25.79 5.19 26.20
CA LEU A 158 24.39 5.44 25.91
C LEU A 158 23.45 4.63 26.82
N ALA A 159 23.78 3.37 27.11
CA ALA A 159 23.09 2.51 28.07
C ALA A 159 23.12 3.07 29.51
N THR A 160 24.24 3.65 29.89
CA THR A 160 24.35 4.33 31.18
C THR A 160 23.44 5.55 31.22
N LEU A 161 23.35 6.33 30.14
CA LEU A 161 22.52 7.54 30.05
C LEU A 161 21.01 7.27 30.12
N VAL A 162 20.52 6.16 29.56
CA VAL A 162 19.09 5.78 29.65
C VAL A 162 18.70 5.17 31.00
N SER A 163 19.68 4.87 31.86
CA SER A 163 19.48 4.35 33.22
C SER A 163 19.42 5.45 34.30
N TRP A 164 19.38 6.72 33.90
CA TRP A 164 19.40 7.87 34.81
C TRP A 164 18.09 8.02 35.59
N PRO A 165 18.09 8.75 36.72
CA PRO A 165 16.88 9.01 37.49
C PRO A 165 15.75 9.52 36.58
N GLN A 166 14.63 8.83 36.64
CA GLN A 166 13.45 9.14 35.84
C GLN A 166 12.42 9.82 36.73
N VAL A 167 11.78 10.86 36.22
CA VAL A 167 10.71 11.57 36.92
C VAL A 167 9.39 11.32 36.19
N PRO A 168 8.29 10.96 36.89
CA PRO A 168 6.98 10.84 36.27
C PRO A 168 6.56 12.14 35.60
N VAL A 169 5.97 12.03 34.41
CA VAL A 169 5.45 13.19 33.66
C VAL A 169 4.11 12.84 33.02
N GLU A 170 3.25 13.84 32.88
CA GLU A 170 2.17 13.78 31.89
C GLU A 170 2.75 14.25 30.55
N LEU A 171 2.63 13.40 29.53
CA LEU A 171 3.03 13.76 28.18
C LEU A 171 1.95 14.62 27.55
N ASP A 172 2.23 15.92 27.44
CA ASP A 172 1.49 16.81 26.55
C ASP A 172 1.95 16.55 25.12
N TRP A 173 1.22 15.67 24.43
CA TRP A 173 1.49 15.28 23.05
C TRP A 173 1.56 16.49 22.09
N ASN A 174 0.85 17.59 22.38
CA ASN A 174 0.89 18.80 21.57
C ASN A 174 2.20 19.60 21.76
N ARG A 175 2.87 19.45 22.90
CA ARG A 175 4.17 20.10 23.20
C ARG A 175 5.36 19.26 22.78
N VAL A 176 5.22 17.94 22.87
CA VAL A 176 6.26 16.98 22.51
C VAL A 176 6.39 16.85 20.99
N LYS A 177 5.26 16.88 20.29
CA LYS A 177 5.19 17.08 18.86
C LYS A 177 5.05 18.58 18.55
N GLY A 178 5.90 19.45 19.12
CA GLY A 178 5.82 20.92 19.09
C GLY A 178 5.22 21.56 17.82
N PRO A 179 4.75 22.81 17.86
CA PRO A 179 3.74 23.37 16.93
C PRO A 179 4.02 23.31 15.41
N ASP A 180 5.25 23.01 14.97
CA ASP A 180 5.64 22.79 13.57
C ASP A 180 5.69 21.31 13.12
N ILE A 181 5.59 20.36 14.05
CA ILE A 181 5.56 18.91 13.80
C ILE A 181 4.21 18.49 13.21
N ASP A 182 3.19 19.36 13.28
CA ASP A 182 1.89 19.08 12.71
C ASP A 182 1.91 18.97 11.18
N GLN A 183 2.94 19.46 10.47
CA GLN A 183 2.97 19.38 9.00
C GLN A 183 4.39 19.16 8.43
N PRO A 184 5.04 18.00 8.64
CA PRO A 184 6.28 17.64 7.95
C PRO A 184 6.16 17.81 6.43
N GLN A 185 4.94 17.64 5.91
CA GLN A 185 4.61 17.82 4.50
C GLN A 185 4.76 19.28 4.05
N ARG A 186 4.27 20.25 4.84
CA ARG A 186 4.46 21.69 4.52
C ARG A 186 5.94 22.05 4.55
N TYR A 187 6.65 21.55 5.56
CA TYR A 187 8.07 21.83 5.71
C TYR A 187 8.89 21.30 4.52
N LEU A 188 8.67 20.04 4.12
CA LEU A 188 9.31 19.44 2.94
C LEU A 188 8.94 20.18 1.64
N ALA A 189 7.68 20.63 1.51
CA ALA A 189 7.26 21.45 0.37
C ALA A 189 7.99 22.80 0.33
N CYS A 190 8.19 23.46 1.48
CA CYS A 190 8.95 24.71 1.57
C CYS A 190 10.42 24.50 1.17
N ILE A 191 11.09 23.47 1.71
CA ILE A 191 12.48 23.13 1.33
C ILE A 191 12.58 22.82 -0.18
N ALA A 192 11.63 22.09 -0.74
CA ALA A 192 11.59 21.83 -2.18
C ALA A 192 11.45 23.14 -2.98
N ALA A 193 10.55 24.02 -2.56
CA ALA A 193 10.30 25.30 -3.21
C ALA A 193 11.51 26.24 -3.16
N GLU A 194 12.28 26.25 -2.07
CA GLU A 194 13.56 26.97 -1.96
C GLU A 194 14.59 26.49 -2.99
N LYS A 195 14.46 25.26 -3.49
CA LYS A 195 15.28 24.70 -4.58
C LYS A 195 14.62 24.80 -5.95
N GLY A 196 13.54 25.56 -6.07
CA GLY A 196 12.80 25.72 -7.32
C GLY A 196 12.08 24.46 -7.78
N ARG A 197 11.82 23.50 -6.88
CA ARG A 197 11.09 22.27 -7.17
C ARG A 197 9.74 22.27 -6.44
N ALA A 198 8.72 21.72 -7.08
CA ALA A 198 7.45 21.46 -6.40
C ALA A 198 7.52 20.11 -5.68
N TRP A 199 6.86 20.01 -4.53
CA TRP A 199 6.66 18.75 -3.85
C TRP A 199 5.31 18.72 -3.16
N THR A 200 4.63 17.59 -3.29
CA THR A 200 3.46 17.26 -2.49
C THR A 200 3.57 15.82 -2.04
N ARG A 201 3.05 15.53 -0.85
CA ARG A 201 2.82 14.15 -0.43
C ARG A 201 1.93 13.48 -1.48
N ARG A 202 2.30 12.25 -1.85
CA ARG A 202 1.49 11.40 -2.72
C ARG A 202 1.06 10.15 -1.94
N PRO A 203 -0.24 9.87 -1.85
CA PRO A 203 -0.70 8.61 -1.27
C PRO A 203 -0.36 7.42 -2.18
N ALA A 204 -0.38 6.21 -1.62
CA ALA A 204 -0.09 4.98 -2.34
C ALA A 204 -0.93 4.86 -3.63
N ALA A 205 -0.29 4.53 -4.74
CA ALA A 205 -0.98 4.28 -6.00
C ALA A 205 -1.71 2.94 -5.90
N ALA A 206 -3.03 2.93 -5.80
CA ALA A 206 -3.79 1.71 -5.53
C ALA A 206 -4.12 0.93 -6.81
N VAL A 207 -4.28 1.64 -7.92
CA VAL A 207 -4.52 1.04 -9.24
C VAL A 207 -3.83 1.86 -10.32
N VAL A 208 -3.35 1.15 -11.35
CA VAL A 208 -2.73 1.72 -12.55
C VAL A 208 -3.30 1.07 -13.80
N GLN A 209 -3.48 1.86 -14.85
CA GLN A 209 -3.90 1.37 -16.17
C GLN A 209 -3.11 2.08 -17.27
N SER A 210 -2.34 1.31 -18.04
CA SER A 210 -1.70 1.79 -19.27
C SER A 210 -2.72 1.88 -20.39
N LEU A 211 -2.73 2.98 -21.13
CA LEU A 211 -3.56 3.21 -22.31
C LEU A 211 -2.77 2.92 -23.59
N ARG A 212 -3.47 2.78 -24.73
CA ARG A 212 -2.85 2.43 -26.02
C ARG A 212 -1.92 3.50 -26.56
N ASP A 213 -2.19 4.76 -26.25
CA ASP A 213 -1.36 5.91 -26.64
C ASP A 213 -0.19 6.18 -25.67
N GLY A 214 0.05 5.27 -24.71
CA GLY A 214 1.13 5.38 -23.74
C GLY A 214 0.84 6.28 -22.55
N ARG A 215 -0.36 6.90 -22.48
CA ARG A 215 -0.84 7.54 -21.25
C ARG A 215 -1.04 6.49 -20.16
N VAL A 216 -1.01 6.97 -18.92
CA VAL A 216 -1.23 6.15 -17.73
C VAL A 216 -2.31 6.79 -16.88
N LEU A 217 -3.28 5.98 -16.47
CA LEU A 217 -4.23 6.35 -15.42
C LEU A 217 -3.80 5.77 -14.09
N THR A 218 -3.98 6.54 -13.01
CA THR A 218 -3.77 6.03 -11.66
C THR A 218 -4.81 6.61 -10.70
N ALA A 219 -5.20 5.79 -9.72
CA ALA A 219 -6.01 6.21 -8.59
C ALA A 219 -5.24 5.92 -7.30
N ALA A 220 -5.23 6.89 -6.39
CA ALA A 220 -4.46 6.79 -5.15
C ALA A 220 -5.38 6.54 -3.95
N GLN A 221 -4.91 5.74 -2.99
CA GLN A 221 -5.63 5.48 -1.75
C GLN A 221 -5.70 6.75 -0.90
N ASN A 222 -6.90 7.21 -0.54
CA ASN A 222 -7.09 8.48 0.21
C ASN A 222 -6.42 9.68 -0.50
N GLY A 223 -6.35 9.66 -1.83
CA GLY A 223 -5.79 10.72 -2.67
C GLY A 223 -6.71 11.06 -3.84
N PRO A 224 -6.20 11.79 -4.84
CA PRO A 224 -6.95 12.14 -6.05
C PRO A 224 -7.77 10.95 -6.58
N LEU A 225 -9.00 11.23 -7.02
CA LEU A 225 -9.90 10.18 -7.52
C LEU A 225 -9.31 9.48 -8.74
N LEU A 226 -8.74 10.26 -9.65
CA LEU A 226 -8.13 9.77 -10.87
C LEU A 226 -7.14 10.80 -11.39
N GLU A 227 -5.96 10.35 -11.82
CA GLU A 227 -4.98 11.17 -12.51
C GLU A 227 -4.66 10.55 -13.86
N CYS A 228 -4.32 11.42 -14.83
CA CYS A 228 -3.80 10.99 -16.12
C CYS A 228 -2.41 11.57 -16.37
N TRP A 229 -1.49 10.70 -16.69
CA TRP A 229 -0.09 11.00 -16.94
C TRP A 229 0.25 10.76 -18.41
N SER A 230 0.99 11.68 -18.99
CA SER A 230 1.54 11.57 -20.35
C SER A 230 2.63 10.48 -20.45
N PRO A 231 2.93 10.00 -21.67
CA PRO A 231 4.06 9.09 -21.92
C PRO A 231 5.40 9.61 -21.37
N ASP A 232 5.61 10.92 -21.42
CA ASP A 232 6.81 11.60 -20.96
C ASP A 232 6.88 11.82 -19.44
N GLY A 233 5.83 11.45 -18.70
CA GLY A 233 5.78 11.58 -17.25
C GLY A 233 5.16 12.86 -16.72
N THR A 234 4.64 13.73 -17.57
CA THR A 234 3.93 14.94 -17.14
C THR A 234 2.48 14.63 -16.74
N LEU A 235 2.02 15.19 -15.61
CA LEU A 235 0.62 15.13 -15.19
C LEU A 235 -0.22 15.99 -16.16
N ARG A 236 -1.21 15.37 -16.82
CA ARG A 236 -2.12 16.08 -17.73
C ARG A 236 -3.27 16.73 -16.98
N TRP A 237 -3.89 15.96 -16.09
CA TRP A 237 -4.99 16.39 -15.25
C TRP A 237 -5.10 15.48 -14.03
N SER A 238 -5.73 15.98 -12.98
CA SER A 238 -6.00 15.28 -11.73
C SER A 238 -7.39 15.65 -11.25
N VAL A 239 -8.21 14.65 -10.97
CA VAL A 239 -9.50 14.81 -10.30
C VAL A 239 -9.27 14.81 -8.80
N PRO A 240 -9.54 15.90 -8.07
CA PRO A 240 -9.25 16.00 -6.64
C PRO A 240 -10.10 15.03 -5.81
N VAL A 241 -9.68 14.80 -4.57
CA VAL A 241 -10.51 14.15 -3.54
C VAL A 241 -11.79 14.98 -3.36
N PRO A 242 -12.97 14.38 -3.16
CA PRO A 242 -14.17 15.16 -2.84
C PRO A 242 -14.00 15.91 -1.51
N ASP A 243 -14.62 17.09 -1.42
CA ASP A 243 -14.53 17.94 -0.21
C ASP A 243 -15.28 17.35 1.00
N ASP A 244 -16.15 16.36 0.77
CA ASP A 244 -16.89 15.66 1.83
C ASP A 244 -15.97 14.66 2.56
N SER A 245 -15.77 14.86 3.86
CA SER A 245 -14.92 14.02 4.71
C SER A 245 -15.32 12.54 4.75
N TRP A 246 -16.55 12.22 4.35
CA TRP A 246 -17.06 10.85 4.28
C TRP A 246 -16.91 10.21 2.90
N GLU A 247 -16.42 10.96 1.91
CA GLU A 247 -16.09 10.46 0.59
C GLU A 247 -14.60 10.15 0.47
N ARG A 248 -14.28 8.97 -0.05
CA ARG A 248 -12.89 8.58 -0.34
C ARG A 248 -12.82 7.72 -1.59
N ASN A 249 -11.65 7.72 -2.23
CA ASN A 249 -11.41 6.88 -3.40
C ASN A 249 -11.59 5.40 -3.05
N GLY A 250 -12.48 4.69 -3.76
CA GLY A 250 -12.69 3.26 -3.63
C GLY A 250 -11.67 2.41 -4.39
N CYS A 251 -10.79 3.05 -5.15
CA CYS A 251 -9.64 2.46 -5.82
C CYS A 251 -9.97 1.32 -6.80
N ARG A 252 -11.20 1.29 -7.34
CA ARG A 252 -11.57 0.40 -8.45
C ARG A 252 -11.75 1.23 -9.70
N LEU A 253 -11.04 0.83 -10.75
CA LEU A 253 -10.99 1.52 -12.04
C LEU A 253 -11.48 0.59 -13.14
N TYR A 254 -12.39 1.08 -13.97
CA TYR A 254 -12.75 0.48 -15.25
C TYR A 254 -12.50 1.50 -16.37
N VAL A 255 -11.83 1.09 -17.44
CA VAL A 255 -11.57 1.94 -18.61
C VAL A 255 -12.37 1.39 -19.78
N ALA A 256 -13.12 2.26 -20.45
CA ALA A 256 -13.90 1.88 -21.62
C ALA A 256 -12.96 1.41 -22.76
N PRO A 257 -13.37 0.44 -23.62
CA PRO A 257 -12.49 -0.10 -24.67
C PRO A 257 -12.01 0.90 -25.72
N ASP A 258 -12.73 2.02 -25.87
CA ASP A 258 -12.38 3.15 -26.73
C ASP A 258 -11.32 4.08 -26.11
N GLU A 259 -11.03 3.91 -24.81
CA GLU A 259 -10.15 4.76 -24.00
C GLU A 259 -10.53 6.25 -24.03
N GLU A 260 -11.83 6.54 -24.21
CA GLU A 260 -12.38 7.90 -24.12
C GLU A 260 -12.87 8.22 -22.71
N SER A 261 -13.26 7.21 -21.93
CA SER A 261 -13.76 7.40 -20.56
C SER A 261 -13.32 6.30 -19.60
N ALA A 262 -13.35 6.62 -18.31
CA ALA A 262 -13.15 5.66 -17.23
C ALA A 262 -14.14 5.86 -16.09
N TRP A 263 -14.52 4.77 -15.44
CA TRP A 263 -15.32 4.76 -14.23
C TRP A 263 -14.42 4.48 -13.02
N ILE A 264 -14.57 5.29 -11.96
CA ILE A 264 -13.90 5.08 -10.68
C ILE A 264 -14.93 4.93 -9.56
N THR A 265 -14.65 4.06 -8.60
CA THR A 265 -15.44 3.96 -7.37
C THR A 265 -15.07 5.07 -6.38
N VAL A 266 -16.09 5.70 -5.80
CA VAL A 266 -15.99 6.60 -4.65
C VAL A 266 -16.80 5.99 -3.53
N LEU A 267 -16.13 5.62 -2.43
CA LEU A 267 -16.81 5.13 -1.24
C LEU A 267 -17.38 6.31 -0.46
N VAL A 268 -18.62 6.18 -0.01
CA VAL A 268 -19.32 7.18 0.78
C VAL A 268 -19.74 6.55 2.12
N GLY A 269 -19.54 7.29 3.21
CA GLY A 269 -19.92 6.86 4.56
C GLY A 269 -18.77 6.24 5.35
N ASP A 270 -19.11 5.80 6.57
CA ASP A 270 -18.17 5.25 7.54
C ASP A 270 -17.99 3.73 7.38
N SER A 271 -17.67 2.95 8.42
CA SER A 271 -17.62 1.48 8.33
C SER A 271 -18.99 0.79 8.42
N SER A 272 -20.04 1.48 8.86
CA SER A 272 -21.35 0.91 9.16
C SER A 272 -22.40 1.10 8.05
N ASP A 273 -22.26 2.14 7.22
CA ASP A 273 -23.16 2.45 6.10
C ASP A 273 -22.36 2.82 4.83
N ARG A 274 -21.44 1.95 4.40
CA ARG A 274 -20.67 2.16 3.18
C ARG A 274 -21.57 2.07 1.95
N ARG A 275 -21.41 3.03 1.04
CA ARG A 275 -22.07 3.09 -0.27
C ARG A 275 -21.07 3.42 -1.35
N THR A 276 -21.46 3.28 -2.62
CA THR A 276 -20.59 3.65 -3.75
C THR A 276 -21.25 4.69 -4.64
N ARG A 277 -20.48 5.72 -5.00
CA ARG A 277 -20.73 6.51 -6.21
C ARG A 277 -19.73 6.07 -7.27
N LEU A 278 -20.22 5.55 -8.37
CA LEU A 278 -19.44 5.27 -9.57
C LEU A 278 -19.43 6.55 -10.40
N ARG A 279 -18.27 7.16 -10.58
CA ARG A 279 -18.14 8.40 -11.36
C ARG A 279 -17.40 8.13 -12.65
N GLN A 280 -17.97 8.58 -13.76
CA GLN A 280 -17.37 8.49 -15.08
C GLN A 280 -16.63 9.79 -15.38
N PHE A 281 -15.39 9.67 -15.88
CA PHE A 281 -14.57 10.80 -16.29
C PHE A 281 -14.12 10.63 -17.73
N GLY A 282 -14.14 11.73 -18.49
CA GLY A 282 -13.54 11.80 -19.81
C GLY A 282 -12.02 11.77 -19.71
N LEU A 283 -11.35 10.95 -20.51
CA LEU A 283 -9.90 10.77 -20.39
C LEU A 283 -9.08 11.88 -21.04
N THR A 284 -9.72 12.72 -21.85
CA THR A 284 -9.08 13.88 -22.49
C THR A 284 -8.72 14.97 -21.49
N ASP A 285 -9.61 15.26 -20.55
CA ASP A 285 -9.53 16.43 -19.67
C ASP A 285 -9.90 16.16 -18.19
N GLY A 286 -10.35 14.95 -17.86
CA GLY A 286 -10.77 14.59 -16.50
C GLY A 286 -12.13 15.15 -16.12
N VAL A 287 -12.95 15.63 -17.07
CA VAL A 287 -14.29 16.14 -16.78
C VAL A 287 -15.22 14.99 -16.42
N GLN A 288 -16.01 15.17 -15.35
CA GLN A 288 -17.02 14.20 -14.97
C GLN A 288 -18.16 14.17 -16.02
N LEU A 289 -18.42 13.00 -16.57
CA LEU A 289 -19.44 12.77 -17.60
C LEU A 289 -20.75 12.24 -17.00
N ALA A 290 -20.65 11.38 -15.98
CA ALA A 290 -21.81 10.73 -15.36
C ALA A 290 -21.50 10.31 -13.91
N GLU A 291 -22.56 10.04 -13.13
CA GLU A 291 -22.50 9.42 -11.82
C GLU A 291 -23.62 8.38 -11.68
N LEU A 292 -23.28 7.20 -11.18
CA LEU A 292 -24.22 6.16 -10.76
C LEU A 292 -24.08 5.98 -9.24
N ARG A 293 -25.22 5.94 -8.53
CA ARG A 293 -25.26 5.78 -7.07
C ARG A 293 -25.74 4.38 -6.73
N LEU A 294 -24.99 3.70 -5.89
CA LEU A 294 -25.29 2.37 -5.39
C LEU A 294 -25.26 2.43 -3.87
N ASP A 295 -26.30 1.90 -3.22
CA ASP A 295 -26.43 1.89 -1.75
C ASP A 295 -25.56 0.81 -1.07
N PHE A 296 -24.44 0.47 -1.70
CA PHE A 296 -23.51 -0.56 -1.27
C PHE A 296 -22.09 -0.34 -1.83
N PRO A 297 -21.01 -0.72 -1.11
CA PRO A 297 -19.65 -0.83 -1.64
C PRO A 297 -19.60 -1.80 -2.82
N VAL A 298 -18.79 -1.50 -3.85
CA VAL A 298 -18.69 -2.36 -5.03
C VAL A 298 -17.28 -2.81 -5.38
N VAL A 299 -17.23 -4.02 -5.95
CA VAL A 299 -16.09 -4.53 -6.72
C VAL A 299 -16.50 -4.55 -8.20
N ILE A 300 -15.57 -4.19 -9.08
CA ILE A 300 -15.79 -4.17 -10.53
C ILE A 300 -15.13 -5.38 -11.18
N ALA A 301 -15.86 -6.07 -12.05
CA ALA A 301 -15.29 -6.95 -13.07
C ALA A 301 -15.72 -6.45 -14.44
N ALA A 302 -14.85 -6.59 -15.44
CA ALA A 302 -15.07 -6.05 -16.78
C ALA A 302 -14.67 -7.06 -17.85
N ARG A 303 -15.40 -7.00 -18.96
CA ARG A 303 -15.13 -7.72 -20.20
C ARG A 303 -14.33 -6.86 -21.17
N THR A 304 -13.60 -7.48 -22.07
CA THR A 304 -12.85 -6.81 -23.14
C THR A 304 -13.75 -6.09 -24.16
N ASP A 305 -15.02 -6.48 -24.29
CA ASP A 305 -16.02 -5.73 -25.08
C ASP A 305 -16.58 -4.50 -24.35
N GLY A 306 -16.17 -4.31 -23.09
CA GLY A 306 -16.52 -3.18 -22.24
C GLY A 306 -17.87 -3.31 -21.52
N ALA A 307 -18.54 -4.46 -21.57
CA ALA A 307 -19.53 -4.75 -20.55
C ALA A 307 -18.84 -4.94 -19.19
N TRP A 308 -19.41 -4.43 -18.12
CA TRP A 308 -18.86 -4.56 -16.77
C TRP A 308 -19.95 -4.68 -15.72
N VAL A 309 -19.58 -5.16 -14.53
CA VAL A 309 -20.51 -5.36 -13.42
C VAL A 309 -20.01 -4.66 -12.19
N ALA A 310 -20.92 -3.98 -11.50
CA ALA A 310 -20.71 -3.48 -10.15
C ALA A 310 -21.34 -4.47 -9.16
N ARG A 311 -20.50 -5.31 -8.56
CA ARG A 311 -20.91 -6.34 -7.59
C ARG A 311 -20.93 -5.76 -6.19
N ASP A 312 -21.99 -6.07 -5.43
CA ASP A 312 -22.07 -5.77 -3.99
C ASP A 312 -20.96 -6.45 -3.18
N SER A 313 -20.32 -5.70 -2.28
CA SER A 313 -19.21 -6.16 -1.43
C SER A 313 -19.41 -5.84 0.05
N ARG A 314 -20.66 -5.69 0.50
CA ARG A 314 -20.99 -5.28 1.89
C ARG A 314 -20.50 -6.21 2.98
N GLU A 315 -20.26 -7.49 2.72
CA GLU A 315 -19.81 -8.43 3.77
C GLU A 315 -18.35 -8.23 4.19
N LEU A 316 -17.64 -7.27 3.58
CA LEU A 316 -16.37 -6.72 4.07
C LEU A 316 -16.47 -5.98 5.42
N PHE A 317 -17.69 -5.65 5.90
CA PHE A 317 -17.95 -4.86 7.12
C PHE A 317 -19.22 -5.38 7.83
N PRO A 318 -19.30 -5.36 9.18
CA PRO A 318 -20.13 -6.32 9.91
C PRO A 318 -21.64 -6.18 9.67
N GLY A 319 -22.26 -7.32 9.35
CA GLY A 319 -23.71 -7.57 9.31
C GLY A 319 -24.22 -7.94 7.90
N PRO A 320 -24.34 -9.23 7.54
CA PRO A 320 -25.00 -9.62 6.28
C PRO A 320 -26.46 -9.17 6.31
N ARG A 321 -26.83 -8.25 5.41
CA ARG A 321 -28.25 -7.91 5.16
C ARG A 321 -28.75 -8.81 4.05
N TRP A 322 -29.46 -9.85 4.42
CA TRP A 322 -30.18 -10.69 3.47
C TRP A 322 -31.49 -10.00 3.02
N PRO A 323 -31.87 -10.08 1.73
CA PRO A 323 -31.12 -10.66 0.61
C PRO A 323 -29.99 -9.74 0.09
N PRO A 324 -28.90 -10.28 -0.49
CA PRO A 324 -27.86 -9.49 -1.14
C PRO A 324 -28.46 -8.62 -2.25
N ASN A 325 -27.88 -7.45 -2.48
CA ASN A 325 -28.36 -6.59 -3.55
C ASN A 325 -28.01 -7.21 -4.90
N GLU A 326 -28.96 -7.04 -5.81
CA GLU A 326 -28.86 -7.41 -7.20
C GLU A 326 -27.72 -6.59 -7.87
N SER A 327 -26.71 -7.27 -8.40
CA SER A 327 -25.53 -6.66 -9.03
C SER A 327 -25.87 -6.16 -10.43
N VAL A 328 -25.46 -4.94 -10.77
CA VAL A 328 -25.84 -4.32 -12.05
C VAL A 328 -24.80 -4.59 -13.13
N VAL A 329 -25.26 -5.09 -14.28
CA VAL A 329 -24.45 -5.22 -15.52
C VAL A 329 -24.65 -3.96 -16.33
N LEU A 330 -23.56 -3.34 -16.78
CA LEU A 330 -23.51 -2.03 -17.40
C LEU A 330 -22.77 -2.08 -18.73
N THR A 331 -23.17 -1.24 -19.69
CA THR A 331 -22.40 -0.94 -20.92
C THR A 331 -21.17 -0.08 -20.57
N PRO A 332 -20.24 0.14 -21.54
CA PRO A 332 -19.13 1.08 -21.32
C PRO A 332 -19.60 2.48 -20.89
N SER A 333 -20.74 2.93 -21.43
CA SER A 333 -21.36 4.22 -21.11
C SER A 333 -22.15 4.24 -19.80
N GLY A 334 -22.16 3.16 -19.02
CA GLY A 334 -22.93 3.05 -17.77
C GLY A 334 -24.43 2.81 -17.94
N ARG A 335 -24.90 2.43 -19.13
CA ARG A 335 -26.30 2.03 -19.32
C ARG A 335 -26.49 0.61 -18.76
N GLN A 336 -27.49 0.42 -17.92
CA GLN A 336 -27.82 -0.91 -17.39
C GLN A 336 -28.30 -1.85 -18.50
N LEU A 337 -27.69 -3.03 -18.55
CA LEU A 337 -27.99 -4.13 -19.46
C LEU A 337 -28.85 -5.21 -18.78
N ALA A 338 -28.50 -5.56 -17.54
CA ALA A 338 -29.14 -6.60 -16.77
C ALA A 338 -28.87 -6.39 -15.27
N THR A 339 -29.51 -7.21 -14.45
CA THR A 339 -29.23 -7.32 -13.03
C THR A 339 -29.05 -8.79 -12.66
N LEU A 340 -28.06 -9.09 -11.82
CA LEU A 340 -27.62 -10.45 -11.49
C LEU A 340 -27.56 -10.64 -9.98
N ALA A 341 -28.14 -11.72 -9.48
CA ALA A 341 -28.00 -12.11 -8.09
C ALA A 341 -26.69 -12.90 -7.90
N LEU A 342 -25.58 -12.20 -7.64
CA LEU A 342 -24.25 -12.81 -7.51
C LEU A 342 -23.99 -13.58 -6.20
N GLY A 343 -24.94 -13.55 -5.26
CA GLY A 343 -24.83 -14.18 -3.95
C GLY A 343 -23.80 -13.52 -3.02
N GLU A 344 -23.49 -14.22 -1.93
CA GLU A 344 -22.61 -13.75 -0.86
C GLU A 344 -21.13 -13.58 -1.32
N SER A 345 -20.39 -12.70 -0.65
CA SER A 345 -18.97 -12.46 -0.88
C SER A 345 -18.32 -11.72 0.28
N ASP A 346 -17.28 -12.32 0.85
CA ASP A 346 -16.44 -11.76 1.89
C ASP A 346 -15.22 -10.96 1.39
N SER A 347 -14.28 -10.68 2.30
CA SER A 347 -13.08 -9.88 2.02
C SER A 347 -12.05 -10.47 1.06
N SER A 348 -12.11 -11.78 0.85
CA SER A 348 -11.19 -12.57 0.04
C SER A 348 -11.55 -12.62 -1.45
N TYR A 349 -12.70 -12.04 -1.82
CA TYR A 349 -13.29 -12.10 -3.17
C TYR A 349 -12.78 -11.03 -4.13
N ASP A 350 -11.74 -10.28 -3.74
CA ASP A 350 -11.04 -9.42 -4.67
C ASP A 350 -10.34 -10.27 -5.75
N PHE A 351 -10.97 -10.34 -6.93
CA PHE A 351 -10.53 -11.19 -8.03
C PHE A 351 -10.62 -10.44 -9.38
N PRO A 352 -9.85 -9.35 -9.56
CA PRO A 352 -9.89 -8.58 -10.78
C PRO A 352 -9.17 -9.37 -11.88
N VAL A 353 -9.94 -9.96 -12.81
CA VAL A 353 -9.39 -10.66 -13.98
C VAL A 353 -9.25 -9.68 -15.13
N ARG A 354 -8.02 -9.24 -15.39
CA ARG A 354 -7.74 -8.30 -16.48
C ARG A 354 -7.80 -9.02 -17.83
N ARG A 355 -8.18 -8.28 -18.87
CA ARG A 355 -8.23 -8.76 -20.27
C ARG A 355 -9.19 -9.93 -20.51
N SER A 356 -10.11 -10.19 -19.58
CA SER A 356 -11.08 -11.27 -19.70
C SER A 356 -12.17 -10.94 -20.73
N PRO A 357 -12.53 -11.84 -21.64
CA PRO A 357 -13.75 -11.70 -22.45
C PRO A 357 -15.03 -12.04 -21.65
N HIS A 358 -14.89 -12.51 -20.41
CA HIS A 358 -15.96 -12.96 -19.51
C HIS A 358 -16.02 -12.12 -18.23
N LEU A 359 -17.20 -11.99 -17.62
CA LEU A 359 -17.33 -11.42 -16.27
C LEU A 359 -17.02 -12.53 -15.26
N LEU A 360 -15.82 -12.51 -14.70
CA LEU A 360 -15.34 -13.56 -13.81
C LEU A 360 -15.27 -13.05 -12.37
N PHE A 361 -15.69 -13.91 -11.44
CA PHE A 361 -15.70 -13.63 -10.01
C PHE A 361 -15.31 -14.86 -9.20
N LEU A 362 -15.06 -14.65 -7.91
CA LEU A 362 -15.11 -15.73 -6.93
C LEU A 362 -16.53 -15.82 -6.32
N TYR A 363 -16.99 -17.02 -5.98
CA TYR A 363 -18.25 -17.30 -5.27
C TYR A 363 -18.00 -18.26 -4.10
N GLY A 364 -18.70 -18.09 -2.99
CA GLY A 364 -18.60 -18.93 -1.78
C GLY A 364 -18.83 -18.11 -0.50
N VAL A 365 -18.74 -18.75 0.68
CA VAL A 365 -19.01 -18.10 1.99
C VAL A 365 -17.82 -18.26 2.93
N GLY A 366 -17.59 -17.28 3.82
CA GLY A 366 -16.73 -17.42 5.01
C GLY A 366 -15.33 -16.82 4.93
N ASP A 367 -15.12 -15.75 5.71
CA ASP A 367 -13.79 -15.22 6.06
C ASP A 367 -13.15 -16.21 7.04
N GLY A 368 -12.48 -17.24 6.50
CA GLY A 368 -12.00 -18.36 7.29
C GLY A 368 -10.85 -18.08 8.29
N ALA A 369 -11.06 -17.19 9.24
CA ALA A 369 -10.15 -16.93 10.35
C ALA A 369 -10.85 -16.82 11.72
N GLY A 370 -12.18 -16.96 11.81
CA GLY A 370 -12.86 -16.79 13.10
C GLY A 370 -14.14 -17.59 13.31
N ASP A 371 -14.78 -18.08 12.26
CA ASP A 371 -16.09 -18.73 12.40
C ASP A 371 -15.92 -20.25 12.52
N GLN A 372 -15.79 -20.75 13.75
CA GLN A 372 -15.64 -22.18 14.03
C GLN A 372 -16.91 -22.99 13.71
N ASP A 373 -18.03 -22.31 13.46
CA ASP A 373 -19.34 -22.92 13.23
C ASP A 373 -19.69 -23.14 11.74
N VAL A 374 -18.81 -22.75 10.81
CA VAL A 374 -19.02 -22.95 9.36
C VAL A 374 -18.34 -24.24 8.90
N SER A 375 -19.12 -25.15 8.30
CA SER A 375 -18.62 -26.39 7.72
C SER A 375 -17.50 -26.10 6.69
N PRO A 376 -16.38 -26.85 6.67
CA PRO A 376 -15.32 -26.70 5.66
C PRO A 376 -15.80 -26.76 4.21
N GLU A 377 -16.91 -27.48 3.96
CA GLU A 377 -17.53 -27.60 2.64
C GLU A 377 -18.19 -26.28 2.18
N LEU A 378 -18.58 -25.40 3.11
CA LEU A 378 -19.13 -24.07 2.82
C LEU A 378 -18.05 -23.00 2.60
N LEU A 379 -16.79 -23.31 2.93
CA LEU A 379 -15.63 -22.43 2.78
C LEU A 379 -14.96 -22.54 1.39
N GLU A 380 -15.42 -23.46 0.54
CA GLU A 380 -14.86 -23.64 -0.79
C GLU A 380 -15.23 -22.44 -1.68
N LYS A 381 -14.20 -21.83 -2.28
CA LYS A 381 -14.35 -20.69 -3.19
C LYS A 381 -14.29 -21.18 -4.61
N TRP A 382 -15.23 -20.74 -5.43
CA TRP A 382 -15.38 -21.13 -6.83
C TRP A 382 -15.10 -19.95 -7.75
N VAL A 383 -14.36 -20.18 -8.83
CA VAL A 383 -14.33 -19.25 -9.96
C VAL A 383 -15.63 -19.44 -10.72
N VAL A 384 -16.32 -18.34 -10.98
CA VAL A 384 -17.62 -18.34 -11.66
C VAL A 384 -17.63 -17.35 -12.82
N GLN A 385 -18.36 -17.69 -13.88
CA GLN A 385 -18.72 -16.77 -14.95
C GLN A 385 -20.10 -16.19 -14.65
N ALA A 386 -20.26 -14.88 -14.82
CA ALA A 386 -21.55 -14.22 -14.83
C ALA A 386 -21.94 -13.81 -16.25
N ASP A 387 -23.19 -14.03 -16.61
CA ASP A 387 -23.81 -13.55 -17.84
C ASP A 387 -25.25 -13.07 -17.57
N PRO A 388 -25.97 -12.50 -18.55
CA PRO A 388 -27.35 -12.07 -18.35
C PRO A 388 -28.34 -13.18 -17.95
N ASN A 389 -28.00 -14.46 -18.11
CA ASN A 389 -28.84 -15.61 -17.76
C ASN A 389 -28.57 -16.13 -16.34
N GLY A 390 -27.45 -15.74 -15.72
CA GLY A 390 -27.12 -16.09 -14.35
C GLY A 390 -25.63 -16.25 -14.11
N ILE A 391 -25.31 -17.18 -13.20
CA ILE A 391 -23.94 -17.53 -12.83
C ILE A 391 -23.70 -18.99 -13.18
N GLU A 392 -22.58 -19.25 -13.83
CA GLU A 392 -22.08 -20.57 -14.11
C GLU A 392 -20.82 -20.84 -13.27
N PRO A 393 -20.86 -21.80 -12.34
CA PRO A 393 -19.66 -22.28 -11.66
C PRO A 393 -18.71 -22.93 -12.67
N LEU A 394 -17.45 -22.50 -12.66
CA LEU A 394 -16.43 -23.04 -13.56
C LEU A 394 -15.61 -24.12 -12.83
N PHE A 395 -14.85 -23.71 -11.82
CA PHE A 395 -13.97 -24.60 -11.07
C PHE A 395 -13.63 -24.03 -9.69
N PRO A 396 -13.25 -24.88 -8.71
CA PRO A 396 -12.81 -24.40 -7.41
C PRO A 396 -11.50 -23.62 -7.53
N LEU A 397 -11.39 -22.56 -6.71
CA LEU A 397 -10.17 -21.78 -6.54
C LEU A 397 -9.04 -22.65 -6.00
N ALA A 398 -9.37 -23.60 -5.11
CA ALA A 398 -8.46 -24.66 -4.71
C ALA A 398 -8.24 -25.62 -5.89
N TRP A 399 -6.99 -25.95 -6.17
CA TRP A 399 -6.65 -26.97 -7.17
C TRP A 399 -5.94 -28.19 -6.59
N ASP A 400 -5.53 -28.10 -5.33
CA ASP A 400 -4.92 -29.17 -4.55
C ASP A 400 -5.53 -29.13 -3.14
N GLY A 401 -5.92 -30.30 -2.63
CA GLY A 401 -6.46 -30.46 -1.28
C GLY A 401 -5.47 -30.09 -0.18
N SER A 402 -4.16 -30.05 -0.46
CA SER A 402 -3.14 -29.66 0.52
C SER A 402 -3.15 -28.16 0.88
N LEU A 403 -3.77 -27.31 0.05
CA LEU A 403 -3.81 -25.86 0.26
C LEU A 403 -4.76 -25.48 1.42
N GLY A 404 -5.64 -26.41 1.81
CA GLY A 404 -6.65 -26.23 2.83
C GLY A 404 -7.81 -25.33 2.40
N PRO A 405 -8.82 -25.17 3.27
CA PRO A 405 -10.06 -24.43 2.92
C PRO A 405 -9.87 -22.90 2.93
N TYR A 406 -8.73 -22.41 3.40
CA TYR A 406 -8.51 -21.00 3.71
C TYR A 406 -7.76 -20.29 2.59
N LEU A 407 -8.47 -20.07 1.49
CA LEU A 407 -7.91 -19.42 0.31
C LEU A 407 -8.38 -17.97 0.19
N ARG A 408 -7.50 -17.10 -0.28
CA ARG A 408 -7.84 -15.74 -0.71
C ARG A 408 -7.49 -15.54 -2.18
N GLY A 409 -8.43 -14.98 -2.94
CA GLY A 409 -8.18 -14.53 -4.30
C GLY A 409 -7.21 -13.34 -4.34
N GLY A 410 -6.87 -12.94 -5.55
CA GLY A 410 -6.11 -11.71 -5.80
C GLY A 410 -6.04 -11.40 -7.29
N PRO A 411 -5.05 -10.58 -7.71
CA PRO A 411 -4.90 -10.18 -9.10
C PRO A 411 -4.85 -11.37 -10.07
N ALA A 412 -5.52 -11.22 -11.20
CA ALA A 412 -5.60 -12.25 -12.22
C ALA A 412 -5.59 -11.63 -13.62
N VAL A 413 -5.24 -12.45 -14.61
CA VAL A 413 -5.26 -12.06 -16.02
C VAL A 413 -5.72 -13.23 -16.87
N TYR A 414 -6.58 -12.94 -17.84
CA TYR A 414 -6.97 -13.90 -18.86
C TYR A 414 -5.89 -13.98 -19.94
N VAL A 415 -5.60 -15.19 -20.39
CA VAL A 415 -4.62 -15.46 -21.45
C VAL A 415 -5.29 -16.25 -22.57
N ASP A 416 -4.93 -15.91 -23.81
CA ASP A 416 -5.26 -16.65 -25.02
C ASP A 416 -3.97 -16.70 -25.84
N ASP A 417 -3.25 -17.81 -25.73
CA ASP A 417 -1.93 -18.02 -26.32
C ASP A 417 -1.82 -19.43 -26.92
N ASP A 418 -0.64 -19.82 -27.39
CA ASP A 418 -0.41 -21.14 -28.02
C ASP A 418 -0.71 -22.33 -27.11
N ALA A 419 -0.76 -22.13 -25.78
CA ALA A 419 -1.16 -23.15 -24.81
C ALA A 419 -2.68 -23.11 -24.52
N GLY A 420 -3.44 -22.35 -25.30
CA GLY A 420 -4.90 -22.24 -25.22
C GLY A 420 -5.40 -21.18 -24.26
N GLN A 421 -6.73 -21.10 -24.14
CA GLN A 421 -7.40 -20.16 -23.26
C GLN A 421 -7.22 -20.55 -21.79
N GLY A 422 -6.95 -19.55 -20.95
CA GLY A 422 -6.74 -19.80 -19.53
C GLY A 422 -6.83 -18.55 -18.68
N ILE A 423 -6.80 -18.78 -17.36
CA ILE A 423 -6.73 -17.72 -16.35
C ILE A 423 -5.46 -17.94 -15.55
N VAL A 424 -4.61 -16.90 -15.50
CA VAL A 424 -3.47 -16.85 -14.60
C VAL A 424 -3.87 -16.00 -13.40
N HIS A 425 -4.01 -16.62 -12.23
CA HIS A 425 -4.49 -15.93 -11.04
C HIS A 425 -3.63 -16.20 -9.82
N THR A 426 -3.63 -15.24 -8.89
CA THR A 426 -3.02 -15.45 -7.59
C THR A 426 -4.00 -16.16 -6.64
N CYS A 427 -3.45 -16.97 -5.75
CA CYS A 427 -4.17 -17.55 -4.61
C CYS A 427 -3.26 -17.51 -3.39
N THR A 428 -3.71 -16.91 -2.29
CA THR A 428 -2.98 -16.94 -1.02
C THR A 428 -3.55 -18.04 -0.14
N ALA A 429 -2.69 -18.98 0.23
CA ALA A 429 -2.96 -20.09 1.13
C ALA A 429 -2.13 -19.92 2.42
N ARG A 430 -2.24 -20.85 3.37
CA ARG A 430 -1.49 -20.81 4.64
C ARG A 430 0.01 -20.89 4.46
N ASP A 431 0.47 -21.59 3.43
CA ASP A 431 1.88 -21.85 3.17
C ASP A 431 2.54 -20.78 2.28
N GLY A 432 1.77 -19.88 1.68
CA GLY A 432 2.28 -18.77 0.86
C GLY A 432 1.32 -18.31 -0.22
N THR A 433 1.79 -17.40 -1.08
CA THR A 433 1.05 -16.98 -2.28
C THR A 433 1.48 -17.80 -3.48
N HIS A 434 0.51 -18.25 -4.27
CA HIS A 434 0.73 -18.98 -5.51
C HIS A 434 0.22 -18.17 -6.69
N LEU A 435 0.90 -18.27 -7.83
CA LEU A 435 0.42 -17.85 -9.13
C LEU A 435 0.18 -19.11 -9.95
N VAL A 436 -1.05 -19.30 -10.43
CA VAL A 436 -1.48 -20.54 -11.07
C VAL A 436 -2.10 -20.24 -12.41
N ARG A 437 -1.75 -21.02 -13.43
CA ARG A 437 -2.48 -21.05 -14.70
C ARG A 437 -3.48 -22.19 -14.68
N ARG A 438 -4.74 -21.85 -14.87
CA ARG A 438 -5.86 -22.78 -15.02
C ARG A 438 -6.39 -22.71 -16.45
N ALA A 439 -6.64 -23.85 -17.08
CA ALA A 439 -7.30 -23.92 -18.37
C ALA A 439 -8.73 -23.39 -18.25
N TYR A 440 -9.19 -22.69 -19.29
CA TYR A 440 -10.56 -22.18 -19.35
C TYR A 440 -11.41 -23.10 -20.23
N ALA A 441 -12.60 -23.56 -19.82
CA ALA A 441 -13.34 -23.21 -18.59
C ALA A 441 -13.30 -24.29 -17.49
N ASP A 442 -12.61 -25.42 -17.72
CA ASP A 442 -12.64 -26.60 -16.83
C ASP A 442 -11.78 -26.45 -15.56
N GLY A 443 -10.83 -25.52 -15.58
CA GLY A 443 -9.91 -25.31 -14.47
C GLY A 443 -8.83 -26.39 -14.35
N GLU A 444 -8.43 -27.08 -15.41
CA GLU A 444 -7.25 -27.95 -15.30
C GLU A 444 -5.99 -27.12 -14.99
N VAL A 445 -5.14 -27.59 -14.07
CA VAL A 445 -3.91 -26.88 -13.71
C VAL A 445 -2.85 -27.15 -14.77
N ALA A 446 -2.41 -26.10 -15.47
CA ALA A 446 -1.28 -26.19 -16.38
C ALA A 446 0.05 -26.11 -15.60
N TRP A 447 0.13 -25.17 -14.66
CA TRP A 447 1.28 -24.99 -13.77
C TRP A 447 0.91 -24.12 -12.57
N ALA A 448 1.69 -24.24 -11.50
CA ALA A 448 1.62 -23.39 -10.32
C ALA A 448 3.04 -22.95 -9.91
N HIS A 449 3.21 -21.66 -9.62
CA HIS A 449 4.45 -21.08 -9.12
C HIS A 449 4.22 -20.49 -7.73
N ARG A 450 5.03 -20.89 -6.75
CA ARG A 450 4.94 -20.42 -5.38
C ARG A 450 5.83 -19.19 -5.17
N PHE A 451 5.31 -18.20 -4.46
CA PHE A 451 5.99 -17.00 -3.99
C PHE A 451 6.11 -17.02 -2.47
N ASP A 452 7.25 -16.55 -1.98
CA ASP A 452 7.47 -16.31 -0.55
C ASP A 452 6.88 -14.98 -0.07
N ALA A 453 6.53 -14.10 -1.02
CA ALA A 453 5.95 -12.79 -0.79
C ALA A 453 4.56 -12.67 -1.41
N ARG A 454 3.74 -11.76 -0.90
CA ARG A 454 2.42 -11.49 -1.46
C ARG A 454 2.55 -10.92 -2.87
N VAL A 455 1.79 -11.44 -3.82
CA VAL A 455 1.69 -10.85 -5.17
C VAL A 455 0.64 -9.73 -5.15
N THR A 456 1.03 -8.52 -5.55
CA THR A 456 0.18 -7.31 -5.51
C THR A 456 -0.33 -6.87 -6.88
N GLY A 457 0.24 -7.41 -7.97
CA GLY A 457 -0.24 -7.14 -9.32
C GLY A 457 0.21 -8.20 -10.31
N VAL A 458 -0.66 -8.51 -11.28
CA VAL A 458 -0.40 -9.45 -12.38
C VAL A 458 -0.91 -8.86 -13.68
N ASP A 459 -0.13 -8.99 -14.75
CA ASP A 459 -0.59 -8.73 -16.12
C ASP A 459 0.18 -9.59 -17.13
N VAL A 460 -0.29 -9.61 -18.38
CA VAL A 460 0.30 -10.36 -19.49
C VAL A 460 0.61 -9.43 -20.66
N HIS A 461 1.73 -9.70 -21.34
CA HIS A 461 2.01 -9.13 -22.66
C HIS A 461 2.95 -10.07 -23.44
N SER A 462 2.64 -10.32 -24.71
CA SER A 462 3.46 -11.11 -25.64
C SER A 462 3.91 -12.48 -25.09
N GLY A 463 2.98 -13.25 -24.52
CA GLY A 463 3.25 -14.59 -23.97
C GLY A 463 4.04 -14.61 -22.66
N LEU A 464 4.26 -13.44 -22.04
CA LEU A 464 4.93 -13.31 -20.74
C LEU A 464 3.95 -12.81 -19.69
N ILE A 465 3.98 -13.45 -18.53
CA ILE A 465 3.29 -13.02 -17.32
C ILE A 465 4.25 -12.19 -16.49
N TYR A 466 3.77 -11.04 -16.03
CA TYR A 466 4.47 -10.14 -15.14
C TYR A 466 3.76 -10.15 -13.80
N ALA A 467 4.50 -10.40 -12.73
CA ALA A 467 3.98 -10.38 -11.36
C ALA A 467 4.86 -9.50 -10.49
N VAL A 468 4.24 -8.61 -9.70
CA VAL A 468 4.94 -7.80 -8.70
C VAL A 468 4.62 -8.27 -7.30
N THR A 469 5.62 -8.27 -6.41
CA THR A 469 5.48 -8.72 -5.02
C THR A 469 5.55 -7.54 -4.04
N GLY A 470 4.76 -7.59 -2.97
CA GLY A 470 4.68 -6.57 -1.93
C GLY A 470 5.95 -6.38 -1.10
N ALA A 471 5.79 -5.73 0.06
CA ALA A 471 6.88 -5.27 0.93
C ALA A 471 7.85 -6.37 1.38
N GLU A 472 7.42 -7.63 1.34
CA GLU A 472 8.22 -8.77 1.77
C GLU A 472 9.38 -9.10 0.81
N ALA A 473 9.28 -8.68 -0.47
CA ALA A 473 10.34 -8.91 -1.46
C ALA A 473 10.57 -7.75 -2.44
N CYS A 474 9.53 -6.96 -2.78
CA CYS A 474 9.61 -5.81 -3.69
C CYS A 474 10.22 -6.13 -5.06
N GLU A 475 9.74 -7.20 -5.71
CA GLU A 475 10.29 -7.70 -6.96
C GLU A 475 9.29 -7.63 -8.10
N LEU A 476 9.82 -7.58 -9.32
CA LEU A 476 9.12 -7.95 -10.54
C LEU A 476 9.66 -9.28 -11.03
N LEU A 477 8.76 -10.23 -11.22
CA LEU A 477 9.02 -11.50 -11.88
C LEU A 477 8.40 -11.50 -13.27
N THR A 478 9.10 -12.16 -14.20
CA THR A 478 8.64 -12.41 -15.57
C THR A 478 8.66 -13.91 -15.79
N LEU A 479 7.51 -14.47 -16.15
CA LEU A 479 7.31 -15.90 -16.36
C LEU A 479 6.79 -16.15 -17.77
N ARG A 480 7.15 -17.29 -18.38
CA ARG A 480 6.50 -17.74 -19.62
C ARG A 480 5.06 -18.13 -19.30
N ALA A 481 4.10 -17.58 -20.03
CA ALA A 481 2.69 -17.86 -19.78
C ALA A 481 2.36 -19.35 -19.97
N ALA A 482 2.94 -20.01 -20.97
CA ALA A 482 2.65 -21.41 -21.30
C ALA A 482 3.01 -22.41 -20.20
N GLU A 483 4.15 -22.22 -19.53
CA GLU A 483 4.76 -23.25 -18.65
C GLU A 483 5.10 -22.76 -17.23
N GLY A 484 4.96 -21.46 -16.95
CA GLY A 484 5.23 -20.92 -15.61
C GLY A 484 6.72 -20.80 -15.26
N THR A 485 7.63 -21.06 -16.21
CA THR A 485 9.07 -20.90 -15.99
C THR A 485 9.42 -19.44 -15.79
N VAL A 486 10.12 -19.13 -14.69
CA VAL A 486 10.67 -17.79 -14.42
C VAL A 486 11.80 -17.51 -15.41
N VAL A 487 11.62 -16.49 -16.24
CA VAL A 487 12.62 -16.01 -17.19
C VAL A 487 13.50 -14.93 -16.54
N ARG A 488 12.91 -14.10 -15.68
CA ARG A 488 13.61 -12.99 -15.03
C ARG A 488 13.03 -12.69 -13.66
N ARG A 489 13.91 -12.28 -12.74
CA ARG A 489 13.59 -11.75 -11.42
C ARG A 489 14.42 -10.49 -11.21
N ARG A 490 13.79 -9.41 -10.74
CA ARG A 490 14.50 -8.16 -10.41
C ARG A 490 13.86 -7.45 -9.23
N THR A 491 14.69 -6.94 -8.32
CA THR A 491 14.25 -6.01 -7.27
C THR A 491 13.86 -4.68 -7.90
N LEU A 492 12.80 -4.05 -7.39
CA LEU A 492 12.31 -2.74 -7.82
C LEU A 492 13.12 -1.62 -7.13
N ALA A 493 14.41 -1.58 -7.42
CA ALA A 493 15.33 -0.60 -6.87
C ALA A 493 15.64 0.53 -7.87
N LEU A 494 15.52 1.79 -7.41
CA LEU A 494 15.82 3.00 -8.17
C LEU A 494 16.50 4.01 -7.22
N GLY A 495 17.62 4.60 -7.63
CA GLY A 495 18.33 5.58 -6.79
C GLY A 495 18.85 5.02 -5.46
N GLY A 496 19.02 3.70 -5.33
CA GLY A 496 19.39 3.03 -4.07
C GLY A 496 18.20 2.72 -3.15
N HIS A 497 17.00 3.18 -3.47
CA HIS A 497 15.78 2.88 -2.72
C HIS A 497 15.01 1.72 -3.36
N ILE A 498 14.45 0.85 -2.52
CA ILE A 498 13.57 -0.26 -2.92
C ILE A 498 12.13 0.20 -2.77
N TYR A 499 11.41 0.28 -3.89
CA TYR A 499 10.01 0.70 -3.92
C TYR A 499 9.08 -0.48 -3.70
N THR A 500 8.00 -0.26 -2.93
CA THR A 500 7.04 -1.32 -2.63
C THR A 500 5.87 -1.29 -3.61
N PRO A 501 5.72 -2.28 -4.50
CA PRO A 501 4.70 -2.25 -5.53
C PRO A 501 3.33 -2.65 -4.97
N THR A 502 2.29 -1.98 -5.46
CA THR A 502 0.90 -2.15 -5.03
C THR A 502 -0.01 -2.63 -6.16
N CYS A 503 0.35 -2.34 -7.41
CA CYS A 503 -0.41 -2.72 -8.60
C CYS A 503 0.47 -2.67 -9.85
N LEU A 504 0.03 -3.31 -10.94
CA LEU A 504 0.78 -3.46 -12.19
C LEU A 504 -0.14 -3.39 -13.41
N SER A 505 0.35 -2.75 -14.48
CA SER A 505 -0.27 -2.73 -15.80
C SER A 505 0.77 -2.82 -16.91
N ALA A 506 0.54 -3.70 -17.88
CA ALA A 506 1.30 -3.82 -19.12
C ALA A 506 0.56 -3.08 -20.26
N GLY A 507 1.25 -2.13 -20.88
CA GLY A 507 0.79 -1.46 -22.10
C GLY A 507 0.90 -2.36 -23.33
N PRO A 508 0.32 -1.94 -24.47
CA PRO A 508 0.37 -2.73 -25.70
C PRO A 508 1.78 -2.87 -26.29
N ASP A 509 2.72 -1.98 -25.95
CA ASP A 509 4.10 -2.01 -26.45
C ASP A 509 5.08 -2.74 -25.50
N GLY A 510 4.54 -3.49 -24.53
CA GLY A 510 5.32 -4.22 -23.52
C GLY A 510 5.94 -3.33 -22.43
N GLU A 511 5.56 -2.05 -22.39
CA GLU A 511 5.90 -1.18 -21.27
C GLU A 511 5.07 -1.56 -20.04
N LEU A 512 5.75 -1.70 -18.91
CA LEU A 512 5.14 -1.98 -17.63
C LEU A 512 5.09 -0.70 -16.80
N VAL A 513 3.93 -0.48 -16.18
CA VAL A 513 3.68 0.57 -15.20
C VAL A 513 3.34 -0.09 -13.89
N ILE A 514 4.08 0.27 -12.84
CA ILE A 514 3.92 -0.28 -11.50
C ILE A 514 3.59 0.86 -10.56
N GLY A 515 2.46 0.79 -9.86
CA GLY A 515 2.15 1.71 -8.78
C GLY A 515 2.87 1.30 -7.50
N THR A 516 3.23 2.26 -6.66
CA THR A 516 3.95 2.00 -5.40
C THR A 516 3.26 2.60 -4.18
N VAL A 517 3.60 2.05 -3.01
CA VAL A 517 3.23 2.56 -1.68
C VAL A 517 3.67 4.00 -1.48
N GLU A 518 4.84 4.36 -2.02
CA GLU A 518 5.39 5.73 -1.98
C GLU A 518 4.58 6.74 -2.83
N GLY A 519 3.53 6.29 -3.51
CA GLY A 519 2.70 7.14 -4.37
C GLY A 519 3.35 7.48 -5.70
N ARG A 520 4.32 6.66 -6.13
CA ARG A 520 5.05 6.80 -7.38
C ARG A 520 4.60 5.75 -8.39
N LEU A 521 4.91 6.02 -9.65
CA LEU A 521 4.75 5.11 -10.77
C LEU A 521 6.14 4.76 -11.30
N ILE A 522 6.45 3.46 -11.39
CA ILE A 522 7.66 2.98 -12.04
C ILE A 522 7.31 2.53 -13.46
N ARG A 523 7.91 3.18 -14.46
CA ARG A 523 7.87 2.76 -15.85
C ARG A 523 9.11 1.97 -16.22
N THR A 524 8.91 0.87 -16.90
CA THR A 524 10.02 0.02 -17.34
C THR A 524 9.60 -0.85 -18.50
N ARG A 525 10.56 -1.23 -19.34
CA ARG A 525 10.32 -2.29 -20.32
C ARG A 525 10.47 -3.66 -19.68
N ALA A 526 9.87 -4.65 -20.34
CA ALA A 526 10.06 -6.06 -20.06
C ALA A 526 11.52 -6.51 -20.30
N ASP A 527 12.17 -5.93 -21.31
CA ASP A 527 13.50 -6.29 -21.83
C ASP A 527 14.66 -5.99 -20.87
#